data_AF-B9XID1-F1
#
_entry.id   AF-B9XID1-F1
#
_cell.length_a   1.000
_cell.length_b   1.000
_cell.length_c   1.000
_cell.angle_alpha   90.00
_cell.angle_beta   90.00
_cell.angle_gamma   90.00
#
_symmetry.space_group_name_H-M   'P 1'
#
loop_
_entity.id
_entity.type
_entity.pdbx_description
1 polymer ?
#
loop_
_entity_poly.entity_id
_entity_poly.type
_entity_poly.pdbx_seq_one_letter_code
_entity_poly.pdbx_strand_id
1 'polypeptide(L)'
;MSDTIMEMSDANLERVSWEMIWKAVRALIPSVAYLTPGSLWSAAEKDGLVIEQWAGEKLLEESDATAIRKLLAGTNSNEFVIVVTDCSFRSGNTPFAFRMSATEAFAEAYRRVTGECVISDLDVVMVCTESNRLVLCDHEGDVIIVRKPNS
;
A
#
# COMPACT_ATOMS: atom_id res chain seq x y z
N MET A 1 -18.76 34.07 -10.73
CA MET A 1 -18.31 32.70 -11.06
C MET A 1 -17.74 32.18 -9.77
N SER A 2 -18.51 31.38 -9.04
CA SER A 2 -18.04 30.80 -7.79
C SER A 2 -17.17 29.62 -8.19
N ASP A 3 -15.87 29.76 -8.01
CA ASP A 3 -14.94 28.64 -7.98
C ASP A 3 -15.33 27.77 -6.80
N THR A 4 -16.25 26.84 -7.04
CA THR A 4 -16.38 25.67 -6.19
C THR A 4 -15.10 24.88 -6.45
N ILE A 5 -14.03 25.25 -5.72
CA ILE A 5 -12.99 24.31 -5.37
C ILE A 5 -13.77 23.16 -4.78
N MET A 6 -13.91 22.09 -5.55
CA MET A 6 -14.38 20.83 -5.04
C MET A 6 -13.37 20.53 -3.94
N GLU A 7 -13.74 20.80 -2.69
CA GLU A 7 -13.11 20.20 -1.54
C GLU A 7 -13.23 18.70 -1.81
N MET A 8 -12.24 18.15 -2.50
CA MET A 8 -11.95 16.73 -2.44
C MET A 8 -11.62 16.52 -0.99
N SER A 9 -12.68 16.24 -0.23
CA SER A 9 -12.62 16.01 1.19
C SER A 9 -11.50 15.01 1.41
N ASP A 10 -10.66 15.29 2.41
CA ASP A 10 -9.72 14.31 2.97
C ASP A 10 -10.43 13.00 3.43
N ALA A 11 -11.76 12.90 3.25
CA ALA A 11 -12.66 11.82 3.66
C ALA A 11 -12.34 10.41 3.12
N ASN A 12 -11.34 10.26 2.25
CA ASN A 12 -10.91 8.94 1.80
C ASN A 12 -9.54 8.53 2.35
N LEU A 13 -8.85 9.38 3.13
CA LEU A 13 -7.60 9.04 3.80
C LEU A 13 -7.85 8.94 5.29
N GLU A 14 -7.85 7.72 5.82
CA GLU A 14 -8.13 7.46 7.23
C GLU A 14 -6.87 6.92 7.92
N ARG A 15 -6.52 7.47 9.08
CA ARG A 15 -5.49 6.85 9.93
C ARG A 15 -6.04 5.52 10.46
N VAL A 16 -5.25 4.46 10.37
CA VAL A 16 -5.62 3.14 10.86
C VAL A 16 -4.67 2.67 11.94
N SER A 17 -5.19 1.85 12.87
CA SER A 17 -4.37 1.30 13.94
C SER A 17 -3.43 0.21 13.42
N TRP A 18 -2.26 0.07 14.06
CA TRP A 18 -1.35 -1.04 13.81
C TRP A 18 -2.00 -2.41 14.04
N GLU A 19 -2.96 -2.50 14.96
CA GLU A 19 -3.73 -3.73 15.20
C GLU A 19 -4.52 -4.16 13.96
N MET A 20 -5.18 -3.23 13.28
CA MET A 20 -5.94 -3.51 12.07
C MET A 20 -5.04 -4.06 10.95
N ILE A 21 -3.85 -3.49 10.83
CA ILE A 21 -2.84 -3.88 9.84
C ILE A 21 -2.34 -5.28 10.13
N TRP A 22 -1.90 -5.53 11.36
CA TRP A 22 -1.42 -6.86 11.77
C TRP A 22 -2.50 -7.93 11.60
N LYS A 23 -3.75 -7.60 11.91
CA LYS A 23 -4.88 -8.50 11.68
C LYS A 23 -5.06 -8.83 10.19
N ALA A 24 -5.01 -7.82 9.31
CA ALA A 24 -5.16 -8.02 7.88
C ALA A 24 -3.98 -8.80 7.27
N VAL A 25 -2.74 -8.45 7.62
CA VAL A 25 -1.54 -9.16 7.13
C VAL A 25 -1.54 -10.61 7.60
N ARG A 26 -1.80 -10.89 8.88
CA ARG A 26 -1.80 -12.27 9.41
C ARG A 26 -2.96 -13.13 8.91
N ALA A 27 -4.04 -12.52 8.42
CA ALA A 27 -5.09 -13.27 7.73
C ALA A 27 -4.61 -13.84 6.37
N LEU A 28 -3.60 -13.21 5.77
CA LEU A 28 -2.93 -13.68 4.56
C LEU A 28 -1.68 -14.52 4.85
N ILE A 29 -0.76 -13.99 5.67
CA ILE A 29 0.54 -14.57 6.02
C ILE A 29 0.59 -14.86 7.53
N PRO A 30 0.03 -15.99 8.02
CA PRO A 30 0.02 -16.29 9.45
C PRO A 30 1.41 -16.29 10.13
N SER A 31 2.48 -16.62 9.40
CA SER A 31 3.82 -16.73 9.98
C SER A 31 4.58 -15.40 10.10
N VAL A 32 3.98 -14.28 9.68
CA VAL A 32 4.67 -12.98 9.72
C VAL A 32 5.03 -12.55 11.15
N ALA A 33 6.28 -12.12 11.32
CA ALA A 33 6.80 -11.57 12.57
C ALA A 33 7.06 -10.05 12.50
N TYR A 34 7.51 -9.56 11.35
CA TYR A 34 7.88 -8.15 11.13
C TYR A 34 7.26 -7.64 9.83
N LEU A 35 6.93 -6.35 9.80
CA LEU A 35 6.21 -5.71 8.70
C LEU A 35 7.18 -4.92 7.82
N THR A 36 8.24 -5.57 7.34
CA THR A 36 9.17 -5.04 6.33
C THR A 36 9.00 -5.83 5.04
N PRO A 37 9.22 -5.29 3.83
CA PRO A 37 9.13 -6.04 2.58
C PRO A 37 9.86 -7.39 2.61
N GLY A 38 11.14 -7.41 3.03
CA GLY A 38 11.92 -8.65 3.14
C GLY A 38 11.33 -9.69 4.11
N SER A 39 10.93 -9.27 5.32
CA SER A 39 10.27 -10.18 6.28
C SER A 39 8.93 -10.72 5.79
N LEU A 40 8.16 -9.91 5.07
CA LEU A 40 6.88 -10.31 4.49
C LEU A 40 7.08 -11.30 3.35
N TRP A 41 8.09 -11.06 2.50
CA TRP A 41 8.51 -12.02 1.47
C TRP A 41 8.85 -13.37 2.10
N SER A 42 9.79 -13.40 3.06
CA SER A 42 10.24 -14.67 3.65
C SER A 42 9.11 -15.43 4.34
N ALA A 43 8.18 -14.72 4.98
CA ALA A 43 7.00 -15.32 5.60
C ALA A 43 6.01 -15.86 4.55
N ALA A 44 5.81 -15.16 3.43
CA ALA A 44 4.99 -15.62 2.32
C ALA A 44 5.53 -16.91 1.68
N GLU A 45 6.85 -16.99 1.48
CA GLU A 45 7.51 -18.20 0.97
C GLU A 45 7.31 -19.38 1.92
N LYS A 46 7.51 -19.14 3.22
CA LYS A 46 7.33 -20.14 4.26
C LYS A 46 5.89 -20.67 4.32
N ASP A 47 4.91 -19.79 4.11
CA ASP A 47 3.49 -20.14 4.15
C ASP A 47 2.99 -20.73 2.80
N GLY A 48 3.88 -20.88 1.81
CA GLY A 48 3.54 -21.48 0.51
C GLY A 48 2.59 -20.64 -0.33
N LEU A 49 2.65 -19.31 -0.19
CA LEU A 49 1.82 -18.38 -0.94
C LEU A 49 2.32 -18.20 -2.37
N VAL A 50 1.46 -17.66 -3.23
CA VAL A 50 1.85 -17.28 -4.59
C VAL A 50 2.52 -15.91 -4.53
N ILE A 51 3.72 -15.83 -5.08
CA ILE A 51 4.56 -14.62 -5.13
C ILE A 51 4.82 -14.28 -6.60
N GLU A 52 4.43 -13.08 -7.00
CA GLU A 52 4.66 -12.55 -8.36
C GLU A 52 5.60 -11.34 -8.24
N GLN A 53 6.78 -11.41 -8.85
CA GLN A 53 7.78 -10.33 -8.83
C GLN A 53 7.84 -9.62 -10.17
N TRP A 54 7.73 -8.29 -10.16
CA TRP A 54 7.87 -7.42 -11.32
C TRP A 54 9.09 -6.51 -11.12
N ALA A 55 10.10 -6.65 -11.97
CA ALA A 55 11.33 -5.87 -11.90
C ALA A 55 11.13 -4.41 -12.39
N GLY A 56 11.70 -3.48 -11.63
CA GLY A 56 11.30 -2.07 -11.52
C GLY A 56 11.66 -1.06 -12.62
N GLU A 57 12.11 -1.45 -13.83
CA GLU A 57 12.60 -0.47 -14.83
C GLU A 57 11.54 0.57 -15.26
N LYS A 58 10.24 0.38 -14.96
CA LYS A 58 9.15 1.28 -15.36
C LYS A 58 8.49 2.11 -14.26
N LEU A 59 8.70 1.80 -12.97
CA LEU A 59 7.97 2.50 -11.90
C LEU A 59 8.70 3.75 -11.39
N LEU A 60 10.00 3.86 -11.64
CA LEU A 60 10.87 4.94 -11.16
C LEU A 60 10.64 6.31 -11.83
N GLU A 61 9.90 6.36 -12.96
CA GLU A 61 9.65 7.60 -13.71
C GLU A 61 8.22 8.17 -13.53
N GLU A 62 7.36 7.48 -12.79
CA GLU A 62 5.94 7.84 -12.68
C GLU A 62 5.65 8.65 -11.41
N SER A 63 4.66 9.55 -11.46
CA SER A 63 4.15 10.18 -10.24
C SER A 63 3.57 9.12 -9.30
N ASP A 64 3.74 9.30 -7.99
CA ASP A 64 3.30 8.35 -6.95
C ASP A 64 1.88 7.81 -7.18
N ALA A 65 0.92 8.68 -7.52
CA ALA A 65 -0.46 8.29 -7.78
C ALA A 65 -0.61 7.35 -9.00
N THR A 66 0.19 7.55 -10.05
CA THR A 66 0.16 6.73 -11.27
C THR A 66 0.77 5.36 -11.01
N ALA A 67 1.90 5.31 -10.30
CA ALA A 67 2.54 4.06 -9.89
C ALA A 67 1.58 3.22 -9.03
N ILE A 68 1.00 3.81 -7.98
CA ILE A 68 0.01 3.16 -7.11
C ILE A 68 -1.19 2.64 -7.91
N ARG A 69 -1.71 3.42 -8.88
CA ARG A 69 -2.80 2.98 -9.75
C ARG A 69 -2.46 1.77 -10.58
N LYS A 70 -1.28 1.73 -11.20
CA LYS A 70 -0.86 0.59 -12.02
C LYS A 70 -0.71 -0.68 -11.20
N LEU A 71 -0.17 -0.55 -9.99
CA LEU A 71 -0.05 -1.65 -9.04
C LEU A 71 -1.41 -2.19 -8.61
N LEU A 72 -2.36 -1.30 -8.37
CA LEU A 72 -3.68 -1.65 -7.86
C LEU A 72 -4.71 -1.93 -8.97
N ALA A 73 -4.38 -1.72 -10.25
CA ALA A 73 -5.31 -1.91 -11.38
C ALA A 73 -5.89 -3.34 -11.47
N GLY A 74 -5.25 -4.33 -10.83
CA GLY A 74 -5.74 -5.71 -10.71
C GLY A 74 -6.64 -5.98 -9.50
N THR A 75 -7.05 -4.95 -8.74
CA THR A 75 -7.87 -5.06 -7.51
C THR A 75 -9.28 -4.49 -7.72
N ASN A 76 -10.20 -4.68 -6.76
CA ASN A 76 -11.60 -4.27 -6.90
C ASN A 76 -11.77 -2.78 -6.58
N SER A 77 -12.55 -2.02 -7.36
CA SER A 77 -12.72 -0.56 -7.21
C SER A 77 -13.28 -0.09 -5.86
N ASN A 78 -13.96 -0.99 -5.14
CA ASN A 78 -14.50 -0.74 -3.80
C ASN A 78 -13.54 -1.17 -2.67
N GLU A 79 -12.38 -1.72 -3.00
CA GLU A 79 -11.45 -2.26 -2.03
C GLU A 79 -10.78 -1.17 -1.20
N PHE A 80 -10.66 -1.43 0.11
CA PHE A 80 -9.83 -0.65 1.01
C PHE A 80 -8.39 -1.15 0.94
N VAL A 81 -7.51 -0.20 0.65
CA VAL A 81 -6.06 -0.39 0.58
C VAL A 81 -5.44 0.31 1.77
N ILE A 82 -4.75 -0.47 2.60
CA ILE A 82 -3.98 0.07 3.72
C ILE A 82 -2.54 0.25 3.26
N VAL A 83 -1.99 1.45 3.41
CA VAL A 83 -0.62 1.80 3.01
C VAL A 83 0.23 2.00 4.26
N VAL A 84 1.29 1.22 4.34
CA VAL A 84 2.35 1.39 5.32
C VAL A 84 3.63 1.78 4.58
N THR A 85 4.24 2.87 5.00
CA THR A 85 5.44 3.47 4.37
C THR A 85 6.64 3.39 5.31
N ASP A 86 7.86 3.57 4.80
CA ASP A 86 9.08 3.63 5.63
C ASP A 86 8.96 4.62 6.80
N CYS A 87 8.41 5.81 6.54
CA CYS A 87 8.19 6.81 7.59
C CYS A 87 7.18 6.33 8.66
N SER A 88 6.22 5.47 8.32
CA SER A 88 5.31 4.84 9.30
C SER A 88 6.09 4.01 10.33
N PHE A 89 7.15 3.32 9.90
CA PHE A 89 8.01 2.55 10.80
C PHE A 89 8.97 3.43 11.59
N ARG A 90 9.67 4.35 10.92
CA ARG A 90 10.77 5.13 11.55
C ARG A 90 10.29 6.13 12.58
N SER A 91 9.10 6.70 12.38
CA SER A 91 8.57 7.76 13.25
C SER A 91 7.49 7.26 14.22
N GLY A 92 7.15 5.97 14.18
CA GLY A 92 6.00 5.43 14.91
C GLY A 92 4.66 6.03 14.43
N ASN A 93 4.65 6.64 13.24
CA ASN A 93 3.46 7.24 12.67
C ASN A 93 2.41 6.18 12.37
N THR A 94 1.15 6.59 12.50
CA THR A 94 0.00 5.72 12.22
C THR A 94 -0.12 5.55 10.70
N PRO A 95 -0.24 4.31 10.20
CA PRO A 95 -0.46 4.09 8.77
C PRO A 95 -1.83 4.58 8.31
N PHE A 96 -2.05 4.58 7.00
CA PHE A 96 -3.24 5.15 6.40
C PHE A 96 -4.01 4.11 5.58
N ALA A 97 -5.33 4.23 5.52
CA ALA A 97 -6.19 3.48 4.62
C ALA A 97 -6.91 4.41 3.67
N PHE A 98 -7.16 3.93 2.46
CA PHE A 98 -7.96 4.63 1.46
C PHE A 98 -8.73 3.67 0.56
N ARG A 99 -9.73 4.20 -0.16
CA ARG A 99 -10.46 3.43 -1.19
C ARG A 99 -9.81 3.57 -2.55
N MET A 100 -9.64 2.47 -3.28
CA MET A 100 -8.91 2.48 -4.56
C MET A 100 -9.46 3.50 -5.58
N SER A 101 -10.79 3.68 -5.64
CA SER A 101 -11.42 4.67 -6.52
C SER A 101 -10.95 6.13 -6.28
N ALA A 102 -10.26 6.40 -5.18
CA ALA A 102 -9.74 7.71 -4.79
C ALA A 102 -8.20 7.82 -4.82
N THR A 103 -7.48 6.96 -5.56
CA THR A 103 -6.01 6.93 -5.62
C THR A 103 -5.31 8.27 -5.92
N GLU A 104 -5.84 9.10 -6.82
CA GLU A 104 -5.30 10.47 -7.06
C GLU A 104 -5.41 11.33 -5.80
N ALA A 105 -6.51 11.19 -5.07
CA ALA A 105 -6.72 11.87 -3.80
C ALA A 105 -5.74 11.37 -2.72
N PHE A 106 -5.28 10.12 -2.78
CA PHE A 106 -4.39 9.56 -1.76
C PHE A 106 -3.03 10.26 -1.74
N ALA A 107 -2.33 10.35 -2.88
CA ALA A 107 -0.98 10.95 -2.90
C ALA A 107 -1.01 12.43 -2.48
N GLU A 108 -2.03 13.17 -2.92
CA GLU A 108 -2.23 14.56 -2.55
C GLU A 108 -2.63 14.73 -1.07
N ALA A 109 -3.56 13.92 -0.57
CA ALA A 109 -3.97 13.94 0.83
C ALA A 109 -2.83 13.48 1.76
N TYR A 110 -2.07 12.47 1.36
CA TYR A 110 -0.91 11.99 2.10
C TYR A 110 0.12 13.12 2.23
N ARG A 111 0.50 13.76 1.11
CA ARG A 111 1.39 14.92 1.11
C ARG A 111 0.90 16.03 2.02
N ARG A 112 -0.41 16.33 2.02
CA ARG A 112 -1.01 17.35 2.88
C ARG A 112 -0.91 16.98 4.37
N VAL A 113 -1.13 15.72 4.72
CA VAL A 113 -1.17 15.23 6.10
C VAL A 113 0.24 15.00 6.68
N THR A 114 1.18 14.50 5.89
CA THR A 114 2.53 14.15 6.33
C THR A 114 3.57 15.22 6.02
N GLY A 115 3.29 16.11 5.06
CA GLY A 115 4.27 17.05 4.52
C GLY A 115 5.27 16.42 3.55
N GLU A 116 5.14 15.13 3.24
CA GLU A 116 6.06 14.41 2.36
C GLU A 116 5.64 14.56 0.89
N CYS A 117 6.53 15.11 0.06
CA CYS A 117 6.25 15.34 -1.35
C CYS A 117 6.27 14.07 -2.20
N VAL A 118 6.92 13.02 -1.69
CA VAL A 118 7.08 11.71 -2.29
C VAL A 118 6.77 10.70 -1.19
N ILE A 119 6.06 9.62 -1.52
CA ILE A 119 6.03 8.44 -0.66
C ILE A 119 7.46 7.88 -0.66
N SER A 120 8.27 8.40 0.26
CA SER A 120 9.74 8.35 0.21
C SER A 120 10.28 6.92 0.11
N ASP A 121 11.37 6.76 -0.66
CA ASP A 121 12.31 5.63 -0.68
C ASP A 121 11.66 4.27 -0.36
N LEU A 122 10.89 3.80 -1.35
CA LEU A 122 9.72 2.90 -1.25
C LEU A 122 9.97 1.54 -0.60
N ASP A 123 10.01 1.46 0.73
CA ASP A 123 9.50 0.28 1.45
C ASP A 123 8.00 0.50 1.73
N VAL A 124 7.15 0.06 0.79
CA VAL A 124 5.69 0.20 0.93
C VAL A 124 5.01 -1.14 1.03
N VAL A 125 4.14 -1.29 2.02
CA VAL A 125 3.25 -2.44 2.16
C VAL A 125 1.83 -1.97 1.92
N MET A 126 1.22 -2.45 0.83
CA MET A 126 -0.19 -2.25 0.53
C MET A 126 -0.99 -3.50 0.89
N VAL A 127 -1.96 -3.35 1.79
CA VAL A 127 -2.87 -4.43 2.18
C VAL A 127 -4.21 -4.25 1.50
N CYS A 128 -4.48 -5.11 0.52
CA CYS A 128 -5.73 -5.16 -0.22
C CYS A 128 -6.68 -6.12 0.52
N THR A 129 -7.64 -5.54 1.26
CA THR A 129 -8.43 -6.27 2.27
C THR A 129 -9.48 -7.23 1.71
N GLU A 130 -10.08 -6.93 0.56
CA GLU A 130 -11.15 -7.75 -0.04
C GLU A 130 -10.57 -8.89 -0.88
N SER A 131 -9.55 -8.55 -1.69
CA SER A 131 -8.83 -9.47 -2.55
C SER A 131 -7.80 -10.31 -1.77
N ASN A 132 -7.58 -9.96 -0.50
CA ASN A 132 -6.61 -10.59 0.39
C ASN A 132 -5.21 -10.70 -0.26
N ARG A 133 -4.75 -9.58 -0.83
CA ARG A 133 -3.44 -9.45 -1.48
C ARG A 133 -2.55 -8.50 -0.69
N LEU A 134 -1.26 -8.75 -0.72
CA LEU A 134 -0.24 -7.80 -0.29
C LEU A 134 0.57 -7.38 -1.50
N VAL A 135 0.78 -6.07 -1.66
CA VAL A 135 1.77 -5.52 -2.60
C VAL A 135 2.91 -4.98 -1.75
N LEU A 136 4.11 -5.47 -2.01
CA LEU A 136 5.34 -5.03 -1.39
C LEU A 136 6.12 -4.27 -2.45
N CYS A 137 6.45 -3.03 -2.17
CA CYS A 137 7.42 -2.27 -2.94
C CYS A 137 8.70 -2.20 -2.12
N ASP A 138 9.83 -2.43 -2.77
CA ASP A 138 11.17 -2.22 -2.22
C ASP A 138 11.80 -0.96 -2.84
N HIS A 139 12.71 -0.32 -2.10
CA HIS A 139 13.40 0.91 -2.50
C HIS A 139 14.21 0.76 -3.80
N GLU A 140 14.55 -0.48 -4.19
CA GLU A 140 15.21 -0.80 -5.47
C GLU A 140 14.24 -0.82 -6.68
N GLY A 141 12.95 -0.55 -6.46
CA GLY A 141 11.91 -0.49 -7.50
C GLY A 141 11.23 -1.83 -7.79
N ASP A 142 11.62 -2.88 -7.07
CA ASP A 142 11.00 -4.20 -7.18
C ASP A 142 9.60 -4.19 -6.56
N VAL A 143 8.67 -4.81 -7.28
CA VAL A 143 7.29 -4.98 -6.85
C VAL A 143 6.99 -6.45 -6.70
N ILE A 144 6.43 -6.79 -5.55
CA ILE A 144 6.09 -8.15 -5.19
C ILE A 144 4.64 -8.21 -4.81
N ILE A 145 3.87 -9.05 -5.49
CA ILE A 145 2.48 -9.31 -5.17
C ILE A 145 2.40 -10.67 -4.49
N VAL A 146 1.92 -10.68 -3.25
CA VAL A 146 1.67 -11.89 -2.47
C VAL A 146 0.16 -12.15 -2.39
N ARG A 147 -0.25 -13.38 -2.67
CA ARG A 147 -1.66 -13.80 -2.60
C ARG A 147 -1.79 -15.28 -2.26
N LYS A 148 -2.98 -15.68 -1.80
CA LYS A 148 -3.29 -17.11 -1.62
C LYS A 148 -3.32 -17.83 -2.99
N PRO A 149 -2.96 -19.12 -3.04
CA PRO A 149 -3.21 -19.95 -4.21
C PRO A 149 -4.70 -19.92 -4.56
N ASN A 150 -5.03 -19.93 -5.85
CA ASN A 150 -6.43 -20.10 -6.25
C ASN A 150 -6.88 -21.49 -5.81
N SER A 151 -7.91 -21.57 -4.96
CA SER A 151 -8.57 -22.81 -4.56
C SER A 151 -9.20 -23.52 -5.76
#